data_AF-A0A3D3W0C6-F1
#
_entry.id   AF-A0A3D3W0C6-F1
#
_cell.length_a   1.000
_cell.length_b   1.000
_cell.length_c   1.000
_cell.angle_alpha   90.00
_cell.angle_beta   90.00
_cell.angle_gamma   90.00
#
_symmetry.space_group_name_H-M   'P 1'
#
loop_
_entity.id
_entity.type
_entity.pdbx_description
1 polymer ?
#
loop_
_entity_poly.entity_id
_entity_poly.type
_entity_poly.pdbx_seq_one_letter_code
_entity_poly.pdbx_strand_id
1 'polypeptide(L)'
;DGGYLPASGGGAVFVDDAAAAFERVAATGATGIFNLASGVEVPLRDVVMLIRDAINPQLQLGFGAVPYRPDQVMRMQVDIRRIRELAAWEPRLKVREGIVGLVKSFQPAFTLAIE
;
A
#
# COMPACT_ATOMS: atom_id res chain seq x y z
N ASP A 1 20.55 16.74 14.04
CA ASP A 1 19.36 17.59 14.17
C ASP A 1 18.23 16.82 13.51
N GLY A 2 17.34 16.22 14.33
CA GLY A 2 16.40 15.16 13.94
C GLY A 2 15.26 15.60 13.03
N GLY A 3 15.61 16.20 11.88
CA GLY A 3 14.68 16.60 10.84
C GLY A 3 14.07 15.39 10.16
N TYR A 4 12.74 15.40 10.07
CA TYR A 4 11.93 14.50 9.26
C TYR A 4 12.54 14.37 7.85
N LEU A 5 13.18 13.23 7.57
CA LEU A 5 13.40 12.83 6.19
C LEU A 5 12.03 12.44 5.64
N PRO A 6 11.50 13.10 4.59
CA PRO A 6 10.29 12.60 3.94
C PRO A 6 10.56 11.14 3.57
N ALA A 7 9.72 10.23 4.04
CA ALA A 7 9.75 8.85 3.58
C ALA A 7 8.93 8.81 2.29
N SER A 8 9.48 8.21 1.23
CA SER A 8 8.72 8.01 -0.01
C SER A 8 7.38 7.35 0.32
N GLY A 9 6.28 8.03 0.00
CA GLY A 9 4.93 7.59 0.34
C GLY A 9 4.04 7.57 -0.88
N GLY A 10 3.07 6.65 -0.89
CA GLY A 10 2.12 6.53 -1.99
C GLY A 10 0.78 5.96 -1.53
N GLY A 11 -0.23 6.06 -2.40
CA GLY A 11 -1.49 5.36 -2.21
C GLY A 11 -1.34 3.86 -2.54
N ALA A 12 -1.46 2.99 -1.54
CA ALA A 12 -1.49 1.55 -1.73
C ALA A 12 -2.90 1.07 -2.05
N VAL A 13 -3.05 -0.04 -2.78
CA VAL A 13 -4.35 -0.70 -2.99
C VAL A 13 -4.17 -2.20 -2.86
N PHE A 14 -5.12 -2.87 -2.21
CA PHE A 14 -5.12 -4.33 -2.12
C PHE A 14 -5.66 -4.94 -3.40
N VAL A 15 -5.23 -6.17 -3.69
CA VAL A 15 -5.62 -6.87 -4.92
C VAL A 15 -7.13 -7.04 -5.04
N ASP A 16 -7.83 -7.31 -3.93
CA ASP A 16 -9.29 -7.46 -3.91
C ASP A 16 -10.00 -6.14 -4.20
N ASP A 17 -9.49 -5.03 -3.66
CA ASP A 17 -10.00 -3.69 -3.94
C ASP A 17 -9.76 -3.30 -5.42
N ALA A 18 -8.62 -3.71 -5.98
CA ALA A 18 -8.31 -3.51 -7.39
C ALA A 18 -9.22 -4.34 -8.30
N ALA A 19 -9.46 -5.61 -7.98
CA ALA A 19 -10.38 -6.47 -8.71
C ALA A 19 -11.80 -5.88 -8.72
N ALA A 20 -12.29 -5.43 -7.56
CA ALA A 20 -13.58 -4.75 -7.45
C ALA A 20 -13.62 -3.45 -8.27
N ALA A 21 -12.51 -2.73 -8.40
CA ALA A 21 -12.42 -1.53 -9.23
C ALA A 21 -12.60 -1.87 -10.72
N PHE A 22 -11.94 -2.92 -11.20
CA PHE A 22 -12.08 -3.37 -12.59
C PHE A 22 -13.51 -3.80 -12.91
N GLU A 23 -14.14 -4.58 -12.04
CA GLU A 23 -15.53 -5.01 -12.18
C GLU A 23 -16.47 -3.79 -12.28
N ARG A 24 -16.30 -2.83 -11.36
CA ARG A 24 -17.12 -1.62 -11.29
C ARG A 24 -16.96 -0.75 -12.52
N VAL A 25 -15.72 -0.49 -12.96
CA VAL A 25 -15.46 0.30 -14.16
C VAL A 25 -16.02 -0.39 -15.40
N ALA A 26 -15.81 -1.70 -15.55
CA ALA A 26 -16.33 -2.45 -16.69
C ALA A 26 -17.86 -2.38 -16.79
N ALA A 27 -18.57 -2.40 -15.66
CA ALA A 27 -20.03 -2.29 -15.61
C ALA A 27 -20.58 -0.92 -16.05
N THR A 28 -19.77 0.14 -16.02
CA THR A 28 -20.21 1.50 -16.42
C THR A 28 -20.19 1.72 -17.94
N GLY A 29 -19.43 0.92 -18.69
CA GLY A 29 -19.13 1.19 -20.10
C GLY A 29 -18.27 2.44 -20.34
N ALA A 30 -17.79 3.10 -19.28
CA ALA A 30 -16.97 4.30 -19.40
C ALA A 30 -15.57 3.98 -19.92
N THR A 31 -15.00 4.89 -20.71
CA THR A 31 -13.66 4.76 -21.29
C THR A 31 -12.71 5.83 -20.74
N GLY A 32 -11.41 5.62 -20.97
CA GLY A 32 -10.33 6.52 -20.55
C GLY A 32 -9.55 6.01 -19.35
N ILE A 33 -8.81 6.91 -18.71
CA ILE A 33 -7.89 6.58 -17.61
C ILE A 33 -8.63 6.67 -16.28
N PHE A 34 -8.47 5.64 -15.44
CA PHE A 34 -8.95 5.59 -14.07
C PHE A 34 -7.78 5.34 -13.14
N ASN A 35 -7.55 6.29 -12.24
CA ASN A 35 -6.54 6.17 -11.21
C ASN A 35 -7.05 5.29 -10.05
N LEU A 36 -6.20 4.39 -9.57
CA LEU A 36 -6.54 3.44 -8.52
C LEU A 36 -5.56 3.58 -7.35
N ALA A 37 -6.09 3.88 -6.16
CA ALA A 37 -5.32 3.99 -4.92
C ALA A 37 -6.26 3.94 -3.70
N SER A 38 -5.70 3.77 -2.50
CA SER A 38 -6.40 3.91 -1.20
C SER A 38 -7.04 5.29 -0.96
N GLY A 39 -6.65 6.32 -1.72
CA GLY A 39 -6.97 7.72 -1.43
C GLY A 39 -6.24 8.28 -0.18
N VAL A 40 -5.42 7.47 0.48
CA VAL A 40 -4.61 7.84 1.64
C VAL A 40 -3.16 7.56 1.34
N GLU A 41 -2.33 8.59 1.43
CA GLU A 41 -0.88 8.45 1.32
C GLU A 41 -0.33 7.77 2.56
N VAL A 42 0.40 6.67 2.39
CA VAL A 42 1.08 5.97 3.50
C VAL A 42 2.59 6.03 3.28
N PRO A 43 3.35 6.58 4.23
CA PRO A 43 4.81 6.56 4.17
C PRO A 43 5.35 5.13 4.12
N LEU A 44 6.35 4.86 3.28
CA LEU A 44 7.00 3.54 3.21
C LEU A 44 7.54 3.10 4.58
N ARG A 45 8.05 4.05 5.37
CA ARG A 45 8.49 3.80 6.74
C ARG A 45 7.39 3.17 7.60
N ASP A 46 6.16 3.65 7.47
CA ASP A 46 5.03 3.16 8.25
C ASP A 46 4.60 1.77 7.78
N VAL A 47 4.62 1.52 6.47
CA VAL A 47 4.39 0.17 5.90
C VAL A 47 5.42 -0.83 6.45
N VAL A 48 6.71 -0.47 6.45
CA VAL A 48 7.77 -1.35 6.96
C VAL A 48 7.63 -1.61 8.46
N MET A 49 7.26 -0.60 9.25
CA MET A 49 6.97 -0.78 10.69
C MET A 49 5.75 -1.68 10.92
N LEU A 50 4.67 -1.51 10.13
CA LEU A 50 3.49 -2.36 10.21
C LEU A 50 3.82 -3.83 9.92
N ILE A 51 4.64 -4.08 8.91
CA ILE A 51 5.11 -5.44 8.57
C ILE A 51 5.95 -6.00 9.72
N ARG A 52 6.93 -5.23 10.23
CA ARG A 52 7.76 -5.64 11.37
C ARG A 52 6.89 -6.05 12.56
N ASP A 53 5.96 -5.19 12.96
CA ASP A 53 5.14 -5.40 14.15
C ASP A 53 4.20 -6.61 14.01
N ALA A 54 3.78 -6.92 12.78
CA ALA A 54 3.00 -8.11 12.48
C ALA A 54 3.83 -9.42 12.50
N ILE A 55 5.15 -9.34 12.31
CA ILE A 55 6.08 -10.47 12.37
C ILE A 55 6.67 -10.62 13.79
N ASN A 56 7.45 -9.63 14.21
CA ASN A 56 8.07 -9.52 15.53
C ASN A 56 8.48 -8.06 15.77
N PRO A 57 7.86 -7.35 16.74
CA PRO A 57 8.12 -5.93 16.99
C PRO A 57 9.56 -5.64 17.48
N GLN A 58 10.32 -6.66 17.90
CA GLN A 58 11.71 -6.50 18.36
C GLN A 58 12.76 -6.51 17.23
N LEU A 59 12.35 -6.80 15.99
CA LEU A 59 13.27 -6.81 14.86
C LEU A 59 13.82 -5.40 14.59
N GLN A 60 15.14 -5.32 14.40
CA GLN A 60 15.80 -4.08 14.04
C GLN A 60 15.56 -3.75 12.56
N LEU A 61 15.24 -2.49 12.27
CA LEU A 61 15.01 -2.00 10.92
C LEU A 61 16.18 -1.11 10.49
N GLY A 62 16.84 -1.48 9.40
CA GLY A 62 17.98 -0.73 8.84
C GLY A 62 17.57 0.49 8.02
N PHE A 63 16.73 1.38 8.56
CA PHE A 63 16.34 2.60 7.84
C PHE A 63 17.57 3.48 7.54
N GLY A 64 17.69 3.94 6.29
CA GLY A 64 18.82 4.76 5.84
C GLY A 64 20.09 3.97 5.47
N ALA A 65 20.09 2.64 5.60
CA ALA A 65 21.23 1.81 5.17
C ALA A 65 21.46 1.84 3.64
N VAL A 66 20.41 2.12 2.87
CA VAL A 66 20.46 2.33 1.42
C VAL A 66 20.10 3.80 1.14
N PRO A 67 20.96 4.56 0.45
CA PRO A 67 20.63 5.94 0.08
C PRO A 67 19.47 5.98 -0.92
N TYR A 68 18.68 7.05 -0.89
CA TYR A 68 17.67 7.26 -1.92
C TYR A 68 18.32 7.40 -3.30
N ARG A 69 17.57 6.96 -4.31
CA ARG A 69 17.97 7.22 -5.70
C ARG A 69 17.89 8.72 -5.99
N PRO A 70 18.72 9.26 -6.89
CA PRO A 70 18.65 10.67 -7.29
C PRO A 70 17.26 11.10 -7.80
N ASP A 71 16.51 10.17 -8.39
CA ASP A 71 15.17 10.35 -8.97
C ASP A 71 14.05 9.81 -8.08
N GLN A 72 14.31 9.58 -6.79
CA GLN A 72 13.32 9.02 -5.88
C GLN A 72 12.09 9.93 -5.76
N VAL A 73 10.91 9.38 -6.09
CA VAL A 73 9.63 10.05 -5.85
C VAL A 73 9.35 10.01 -4.35
N MET A 74 9.34 11.20 -3.73
CA MET A 74 9.12 11.36 -2.29
C MET A 74 7.63 11.33 -1.92
N ARG A 75 6.76 11.71 -2.85
CA ARG A 75 5.32 11.82 -2.64
C ARG A 75 4.58 11.42 -3.90
N MET A 76 3.76 10.38 -3.79
CA MET A 76 2.90 9.87 -4.87
C MET A 76 1.44 9.93 -4.43
N GLN A 77 0.84 11.12 -4.55
CA GLN A 77 -0.58 11.31 -4.27
C GLN A 77 -1.41 11.03 -5.52
N VAL A 78 -2.32 10.08 -5.42
CA VAL A 78 -3.16 9.65 -6.54
C VAL A 78 -4.56 10.22 -6.36
N ASP A 79 -5.07 10.92 -7.38
CA ASP A 79 -6.43 11.43 -7.42
C ASP A 79 -7.40 10.37 -7.92
N ILE A 80 -8.28 9.89 -7.03
CA ILE A 80 -9.28 8.84 -7.30
C ILE A 80 -10.70 9.40 -7.53
N ARG A 81 -10.88 10.72 -7.69
CA ARG A 81 -12.22 11.32 -7.85
C ARG A 81 -13.02 10.71 -9.00
N ARG A 82 -12.38 10.54 -10.16
CA ARG A 82 -13.03 10.01 -11.37
C ARG A 82 -13.63 8.61 -11.17
N ILE A 83 -12.90 7.69 -10.53
CA ILE A 83 -13.39 6.32 -10.33
C ILE A 83 -14.50 6.27 -9.27
N ARG A 84 -14.45 7.16 -8.27
CA ARG A 84 -15.53 7.33 -7.30
C ARG A 84 -16.81 7.85 -7.95
N GLU A 85 -16.68 8.89 -8.78
CA GLU A 85 -17.81 9.53 -9.45
C GLU A 85 -18.46 8.63 -10.51
N LEU A 86 -17.66 7.98 -11.36
CA LEU A 86 -18.18 7.24 -12.50
C LEU A 86 -18.51 5.77 -12.19
N ALA A 87 -17.76 5.13 -11.29
CA ALA A 87 -17.90 3.70 -11.01
C ALA A 87 -18.40 3.42 -9.58
N ALA A 88 -18.70 4.45 -8.79
CA ALA A 88 -19.12 4.33 -7.39
C ALA A 88 -18.20 3.39 -6.58
N TRP A 89 -16.90 3.42 -6.90
CA TRP A 89 -15.90 2.57 -6.27
C TRP A 89 -15.10 3.35 -5.23
N GLU A 90 -14.87 2.72 -4.09
CA GLU A 90 -13.95 3.17 -3.05
C GLU A 90 -13.20 1.95 -2.48
N PRO A 91 -11.93 2.12 -2.08
CA PRO A 91 -11.16 1.06 -1.46
C PRO A 91 -11.79 0.71 -0.11
N ARG A 92 -12.01 -0.59 0.14
CA ARG A 92 -12.67 -1.07 1.35
C ARG A 92 -11.66 -1.45 2.43
N LEU A 93 -10.51 -2.00 2.04
CA LEU A 93 -9.55 -2.52 3.00
C LEU A 93 -8.60 -1.40 3.46
N LYS A 94 -8.57 -1.15 4.76
CA LYS A 94 -7.63 -0.19 5.32
C LYS A 94 -6.21 -0.74 5.19
N VAL A 95 -5.26 0.13 4.83
CA VAL A 95 -3.84 -0.24 4.62
C VAL A 95 -3.27 -1.04 5.79
N ARG A 96 -3.53 -0.64 7.04
CA ARG A 96 -3.11 -1.39 8.23
C ARG A 96 -3.68 -2.81 8.26
N GLU A 97 -4.99 -2.94 8.08
CA GLU A 97 -5.70 -4.23 8.20
C GLU A 97 -5.22 -5.20 7.13
N GLY A 98 -5.09 -4.74 5.89
CA GLY A 98 -4.63 -5.61 4.83
C GLY A 98 -3.14 -5.94 4.89
N ILE A 99 -2.25 -5.07 5.41
CA ILE A 99 -0.84 -5.43 5.65
C ILE A 99 -0.75 -6.53 6.70
N VAL A 100 -1.48 -6.40 7.81
CA VAL A 100 -1.49 -7.42 8.87
C VAL A 100 -2.07 -8.73 8.36
N GLY A 101 -3.16 -8.68 7.59
CA GLY A 101 -3.76 -9.86 6.96
C GLY A 101 -2.81 -10.53 5.97
N LEU A 102 -2.10 -9.74 5.15
CA LEU A 102 -1.10 -10.22 4.22
C LEU A 102 0.05 -10.93 4.95
N VAL A 103 0.64 -10.33 5.99
CA VAL A 103 1.72 -10.99 6.76
C VAL A 103 1.26 -12.33 7.33
N LYS A 104 0.04 -12.39 7.88
CA LYS A 104 -0.53 -13.64 8.42
C LYS A 104 -0.71 -14.72 7.34
N SER A 105 -1.07 -14.36 6.12
CA SER A 105 -1.24 -15.34 5.04
C SER A 105 0.07 -15.99 4.59
N PHE A 106 1.23 -15.37 4.86
CA PHE A 106 2.55 -15.96 4.63
C PHE A 106 3.04 -16.90 5.75
N GLN A 107 2.45 -16.84 6.96
CA GLN A 107 2.91 -17.66 8.10
C GLN A 107 2.78 -19.19 7.88
N PRO A 108 1.71 -19.73 7.24
CA PRO A 108 1.64 -21.15 6.92
C PRO A 108 2.77 -21.66 6.00
N ALA A 109 3.37 -20.77 5.19
CA ALA A 109 4.47 -21.12 4.30
C ALA A 109 5.85 -20.98 4.97
N PHE A 110 5.98 -20.17 6.01
CA PHE A 110 7.25 -19.92 6.69
C PHE A 110 7.63 -20.99 7.71
N THR A 111 6.65 -21.68 8.31
CA THR A 111 6.93 -22.82 9.21
C THR A 111 7.55 -24.02 8.48
N LEU A 112 7.25 -24.20 7.19
CA LEU A 112 7.80 -25.28 6.35
C LEU A 112 9.21 -25.02 5.79
N ALA A 113 9.75 -23.80 5.94
CA ALA A 113 11.05 -23.40 5.38
C ALA A 113 12.17 -23.29 6.43
N ILE A 114 11.86 -23.59 7.70
CA ILE A 114 12.79 -23.50 8.84
C ILE A 114 13.02 -24.89 9.47
N GLU A 115 12.39 -25.95 8.94
CA GLU A 115 12.75 -27.36 9.19
C GLU A 115 13.56 -27.91 8.01
#